data_AF-A0A0B7BI58-F1
#
_entry.id   AF-A0A0B7BI58-F1
#
_cell.length_a   1.000
_cell.length_b   1.000
_cell.length_c   1.000
_cell.angle_alpha   90.00
_cell.angle_beta   90.00
_cell.angle_gamma   90.00
#
_symmetry.space_group_name_H-M   'P 1'
#
loop_
_entity.id
_entity.type
_entity.pdbx_description
1 polymer ?
#
loop_
_entity_poly.entity_id
_entity_poly.type
_entity_poly.pdbx_seq_one_letter_code
_entity_poly.pdbx_strand_id
1 'polypeptide(L)'
;TTTTTTTTTPKPTTTTPKPTTTTPEPTTTTTTTATTTPKTTVKPCPPADPICASFVCDSSSSILQENYNKILKVICEIAQAFPAGSRASLDIYGTHSYSISSLEQDMGLFCQKVLNSAYRNSTTRTDLGIDAGKLQLDSAPEGCKKLMLVLTDGQSTKPDLTLISAGKVHDAGITTFSIGIGPDVNFSELNSIATSKANVYQPNNYEELIASANSIAQASCDAMKS
;
A
#
# COMPACT_ATOMS: atom_id res chain seq x y z
N THR A 1 -49.59 36.08 -47.00
CA THR A 1 -49.61 34.70 -46.47
C THR A 1 -48.95 34.76 -45.12
N THR A 2 -49.76 34.74 -44.06
CA THR A 2 -49.32 35.02 -42.69
C THR A 2 -49.78 33.84 -41.84
N THR A 3 -48.83 33.13 -41.24
CA THR A 3 -49.08 31.93 -40.44
C THR A 3 -49.03 32.30 -38.96
N THR A 4 -50.13 32.07 -38.25
CA THR A 4 -50.25 32.27 -36.81
C THR A 4 -50.08 30.93 -36.09
N THR A 5 -49.14 30.88 -35.14
CA THR A 5 -48.85 29.71 -34.30
C THR A 5 -49.65 29.82 -32.99
N THR A 6 -50.41 28.79 -32.64
CA THR A 6 -51.17 28.71 -31.38
C THR A 6 -50.52 27.68 -30.47
N THR A 7 -50.06 28.12 -29.30
CA THR A 7 -49.49 27.29 -28.23
C THR A 7 -50.61 26.80 -27.31
N THR A 8 -50.67 25.50 -27.03
CA THR A 8 -51.58 24.91 -26.03
C THR A 8 -50.80 24.37 -24.83
N THR A 9 -51.18 24.82 -23.63
CA THR A 9 -50.64 24.41 -22.33
C THR A 9 -51.40 23.19 -21.78
N PRO A 10 -50.74 22.14 -21.27
CA PRO A 10 -51.43 21.04 -20.61
C PRO A 10 -51.76 21.30 -19.13
N LYS A 11 -52.90 20.74 -18.71
CA LYS A 11 -53.57 20.82 -17.40
C LYS A 11 -52.87 19.97 -16.31
N PRO A 12 -52.84 20.39 -15.03
CA PRO A 12 -52.25 19.60 -13.95
C PRO A 12 -53.17 18.44 -13.50
N THR A 13 -52.58 17.28 -13.23
CA THR A 13 -53.26 16.09 -12.67
C THR A 13 -52.85 15.92 -11.22
N THR A 14 -53.83 15.94 -10.32
CA THR A 14 -53.66 15.72 -8.88
C THR A 14 -53.81 14.22 -8.57
N THR A 15 -52.79 13.59 -8.00
CA THR A 15 -52.86 12.22 -7.47
C THR A 15 -52.71 12.22 -5.95
N THR A 16 -53.74 11.75 -5.25
CA THR A 16 -53.76 11.56 -3.79
C THR A 16 -53.00 10.27 -3.41
N PRO A 17 -52.10 10.28 -2.41
CA PRO A 17 -51.42 9.08 -1.96
C PRO A 17 -52.31 8.19 -1.07
N LYS A 18 -52.21 6.88 -1.28
CA LYS A 18 -52.87 5.81 -0.52
C LYS A 18 -52.10 5.52 0.79
N PRO A 19 -52.76 5.28 1.94
CA PRO A 19 -52.05 4.94 3.17
C PRO A 19 -51.50 3.51 3.08
N THR A 20 -50.22 3.36 3.41
CA THR A 20 -49.52 2.06 3.46
C THR A 20 -49.36 1.65 4.93
N THR A 21 -49.94 0.53 5.29
CA THR A 21 -49.80 -0.09 6.62
C THR A 21 -48.49 -0.87 6.68
N THR A 22 -47.58 -0.48 7.56
CA THR A 22 -46.31 -1.20 7.81
C THR A 22 -46.47 -2.19 8.97
N THR A 23 -46.30 -3.47 8.67
CA THR A 23 -46.12 -4.55 9.64
C THR A 23 -44.63 -4.62 10.03
N PRO A 24 -44.25 -4.69 11.31
CA PRO A 24 -42.85 -4.87 11.69
C PRO A 24 -42.37 -6.30 11.38
N GLU A 25 -41.26 -6.39 10.62
CA GLU A 25 -40.54 -7.62 10.30
C GLU A 25 -39.81 -8.16 11.54
N PRO A 26 -39.75 -9.49 11.76
CA PRO A 26 -39.11 -10.07 12.94
C PRO A 26 -37.58 -9.87 12.92
N THR A 27 -37.06 -9.31 14.01
CA THR A 27 -35.63 -9.09 14.28
C THR A 27 -34.87 -10.41 14.22
N THR A 28 -34.08 -10.59 13.16
CA THR A 28 -33.12 -11.70 13.04
C THR A 28 -31.86 -11.34 13.80
N THR A 29 -31.65 -12.00 14.96
CA THR A 29 -30.43 -11.87 15.77
C THR A 29 -29.25 -12.38 14.96
N THR A 30 -28.38 -11.48 14.51
CA THR A 30 -27.15 -11.80 13.79
C THR A 30 -26.13 -12.36 14.78
N THR A 31 -25.86 -13.66 14.70
CA THR A 31 -24.76 -14.30 15.43
C THR A 31 -23.43 -13.77 14.86
N THR A 32 -22.68 -13.04 15.69
CA THR A 32 -21.32 -12.58 15.40
C THR A 32 -20.42 -13.77 15.12
N THR A 33 -20.13 -14.00 13.84
CA THR A 33 -19.13 -14.97 13.42
C THR A 33 -17.77 -14.36 13.71
N ALA A 34 -16.98 -14.98 14.59
CA ALA A 34 -15.60 -14.61 14.83
C ALA A 34 -14.81 -14.68 13.51
N THR A 35 -14.31 -13.54 13.05
CA THR A 35 -13.41 -13.43 11.90
C THR A 35 -12.12 -14.17 12.23
N THR A 36 -11.93 -15.33 11.60
CA THR A 36 -10.66 -16.07 11.64
C THR A 36 -9.68 -15.36 10.72
N THR A 37 -8.71 -14.66 11.31
CA THR A 37 -7.55 -14.10 10.60
C THR A 37 -6.83 -15.24 9.86
N PRO A 38 -6.51 -15.08 8.55
CA PRO A 38 -5.71 -16.06 7.83
C PRO A 38 -4.39 -16.28 8.57
N LYS A 39 -3.98 -17.54 8.75
CA LYS A 39 -2.71 -17.91 9.36
C LYS A 39 -1.56 -17.37 8.51
N THR A 40 -0.87 -16.35 9.00
CA THR A 40 0.31 -15.74 8.35
C THR A 40 1.36 -16.81 8.08
N THR A 41 1.83 -16.90 6.84
CA THR A 41 2.90 -17.83 6.39
C THR A 41 4.31 -17.34 6.79
N VAL A 42 4.43 -16.06 7.13
CA VAL A 42 5.67 -15.42 7.58
C VAL A 42 5.89 -15.65 9.07
N LYS A 43 7.12 -16.08 9.42
CA LYS A 43 7.56 -16.26 10.79
C LYS A 43 7.74 -14.89 11.48
N PRO A 44 7.26 -14.71 12.73
CA PRO A 44 7.57 -13.53 13.51
C PRO A 44 9.08 -13.35 13.70
N CYS A 45 9.53 -12.10 13.69
CA CYS A 45 10.91 -11.75 14.00
C CYS A 45 11.25 -12.06 15.47
N PRO A 46 12.53 -12.33 15.77
CA PRO A 46 12.98 -12.42 17.16
C PRO A 46 12.67 -11.12 17.93
N PRO A 47 12.53 -11.18 19.27
CA PRO A 47 12.43 -9.98 20.08
C PRO A 47 13.61 -9.04 19.83
N ALA A 48 13.31 -7.77 19.50
CA ALA A 48 14.27 -6.72 19.18
C ALA A 48 13.62 -5.34 19.37
N ASP A 49 14.41 -4.27 19.19
CA ASP A 49 13.90 -2.90 19.20
C ASP A 49 12.79 -2.70 18.13
N PRO A 50 11.81 -1.82 18.39
CA PRO A 50 10.76 -1.52 17.43
C PRO A 50 11.29 -1.02 16.09
N ILE A 51 10.68 -1.48 15.00
CA ILE A 51 10.93 -0.99 13.64
C ILE A 51 9.82 -0.02 13.26
N CYS A 52 10.18 1.14 12.72
CA CYS A 52 9.28 2.04 12.04
C CYS A 52 9.53 1.86 10.55
N ALA A 53 8.62 1.16 9.90
CA ALA A 53 8.71 0.76 8.51
C ALA A 53 7.81 1.62 7.63
N SER A 54 8.34 2.14 6.53
CA SER A 54 7.53 2.72 5.47
C SER A 54 7.57 1.85 4.23
N PHE A 55 6.42 1.29 3.87
CA PHE A 55 6.24 0.62 2.60
C PHE A 55 5.89 1.65 1.54
N VAL A 56 6.59 1.59 0.42
CA VAL A 56 6.40 2.45 -0.74
C VAL A 56 6.07 1.56 -1.92
N CYS A 57 4.81 1.57 -2.36
CA CYS A 57 4.30 0.57 -3.30
C CYS A 57 3.88 1.19 -4.62
N ASP A 58 4.41 0.65 -5.70
CA ASP A 58 3.99 1.00 -7.04
C ASP A 58 2.52 0.66 -7.28
N SER A 59 1.82 1.56 -7.97
CA SER A 59 0.42 1.44 -8.39
C SER A 59 0.28 1.84 -9.87
N SER A 60 1.35 1.65 -10.64
CA SER A 60 1.42 1.89 -12.07
C SER A 60 0.62 0.86 -12.87
N SER A 61 0.34 1.17 -14.12
CA SER A 61 -0.53 0.39 -14.99
C SER A 61 -0.01 -1.01 -15.35
N SER A 62 1.31 -1.23 -15.28
CA SER A 62 1.97 -2.52 -15.60
C SER A 62 1.57 -3.64 -14.64
N ILE A 63 1.29 -3.29 -13.39
CA ILE A 63 1.05 -4.27 -12.32
C ILE A 63 -0.23 -5.05 -12.55
N LEU A 64 -1.30 -4.38 -13.00
CA LEU A 64 -2.68 -4.89 -13.04
C LEU A 64 -3.28 -5.09 -11.64
N GLN A 65 -4.60 -4.94 -11.54
CA GLN A 65 -5.33 -4.97 -10.27
C GLN A 65 -5.12 -6.26 -9.45
N GLU A 66 -5.07 -7.42 -10.11
CA GLU A 66 -4.91 -8.71 -9.43
C GLU A 66 -3.56 -8.80 -8.72
N ASN A 67 -2.48 -8.42 -9.41
CA ASN A 67 -1.14 -8.48 -8.85
C ASN A 67 -0.90 -7.39 -7.81
N TYR A 68 -1.52 -6.22 -7.98
CA TYR A 68 -1.50 -5.18 -6.96
C TYR A 68 -2.07 -5.71 -5.64
N ASN A 69 -3.17 -6.46 -5.68
CA ASN A 69 -3.72 -7.11 -4.49
C ASN A 69 -2.75 -8.16 -3.88
N LYS A 70 -1.91 -8.82 -4.69
CA LYS A 70 -0.87 -9.73 -4.19
C LYS A 70 0.23 -8.96 -3.46
N ILE A 71 0.70 -7.84 -4.02
CA ILE A 71 1.67 -6.96 -3.36
C ILE A 71 1.15 -6.49 -2.00
N LEU A 72 -0.10 -6.00 -1.94
CA LEU A 72 -0.71 -5.53 -0.69
C LEU A 72 -0.77 -6.61 0.39
N LYS A 73 -1.06 -7.86 0.01
CA LYS A 73 -1.02 -9.01 0.94
C LYS A 73 0.38 -9.25 1.48
N VAL A 74 1.39 -9.23 0.62
CA VAL A 74 2.79 -9.43 1.02
C VAL A 74 3.29 -8.32 1.95
N ILE A 75 2.88 -7.07 1.72
CA ILE A 75 3.17 -5.95 2.63
C ILE A 75 2.63 -6.24 4.04
N CYS A 76 1.38 -6.69 4.14
CA CYS A 76 0.77 -7.08 5.42
C CYS A 76 1.51 -8.24 6.09
N GLU A 77 1.86 -9.28 5.33
CA GLU A 77 2.59 -10.45 5.84
C GLU A 77 3.98 -10.08 6.39
N ILE A 78 4.71 -9.19 5.71
CA ILE A 78 6.00 -8.68 6.17
C ILE A 78 5.81 -7.82 7.43
N ALA A 79 4.88 -6.87 7.43
CA ALA A 79 4.67 -5.95 8.55
C ALA A 79 4.26 -6.68 9.84
N GLN A 80 3.41 -7.71 9.72
CA GLN A 80 2.97 -8.53 10.86
C GLN A 80 4.11 -9.33 11.51
N ALA A 81 5.23 -9.52 10.81
CA ALA A 81 6.39 -10.21 11.37
C ALA A 81 7.20 -9.33 12.31
N PHE A 82 7.08 -8.00 12.23
CA PHE A 82 7.95 -7.09 12.96
C PHE A 82 7.77 -7.18 14.49
N PRO A 83 8.83 -6.85 15.27
CA PRO A 83 8.78 -6.91 16.73
C PRO A 83 7.64 -6.09 17.34
N ALA A 84 7.21 -6.44 18.55
CA ALA A 84 6.19 -5.69 19.27
C ALA A 84 6.58 -4.22 19.45
N GLY A 85 5.60 -3.31 19.31
CA GLY A 85 5.83 -1.87 19.36
C GLY A 85 6.24 -1.23 18.03
N SER A 86 6.53 -2.04 17.01
CA SER A 86 6.80 -1.56 15.65
C SER A 86 5.62 -0.80 15.06
N ARG A 87 5.90 0.04 14.06
CA ARG A 87 4.92 0.84 13.33
C ARG A 87 5.12 0.69 11.83
N ALA A 88 4.04 0.73 11.08
CA ALA A 88 4.09 0.61 9.63
C ALA A 88 3.24 1.69 8.94
N SER A 89 3.79 2.30 7.89
CA SER A 89 3.08 3.18 6.96
C SER A 89 3.04 2.59 5.56
N LEU A 90 2.07 3.03 4.77
CA LEU A 90 2.00 2.71 3.34
C LEU A 90 1.74 3.99 2.56
N ASP A 91 2.65 4.29 1.65
CA ASP A 91 2.46 5.24 0.57
C ASP A 91 2.42 4.47 -0.75
N ILE A 92 1.38 4.68 -1.55
CA ILE A 92 1.34 4.14 -2.92
C ILE A 92 1.73 5.24 -3.89
N TYR A 93 2.40 4.90 -4.98
CA TYR A 93 2.84 5.88 -5.96
C TYR A 93 2.44 5.50 -7.39
N GLY A 94 2.32 6.54 -8.20
CA GLY A 94 1.95 6.46 -9.60
C GLY A 94 2.48 7.71 -10.30
N THR A 95 1.61 8.49 -10.95
CA THR A 95 1.93 9.89 -11.31
C THR A 95 2.06 10.81 -10.09
N HIS A 96 1.39 10.46 -8.98
CA HIS A 96 1.48 11.13 -7.68
C HIS A 96 1.69 10.07 -6.58
N SER A 97 2.11 10.48 -5.39
CA SER A 97 2.07 9.64 -4.19
C SER A 97 0.77 9.88 -3.40
N TYR A 98 0.28 8.81 -2.74
CA TYR A 98 -0.90 8.84 -1.89
C TYR A 98 -0.60 8.09 -0.58
N SER A 99 -0.69 8.80 0.54
CA SER A 99 -0.59 8.20 1.87
C SER A 99 -1.86 7.41 2.19
N ILE A 100 -1.71 6.09 2.31
CA ILE A 100 -2.80 5.16 2.65
C ILE A 100 -2.87 4.97 4.16
N SER A 101 -1.70 4.88 4.81
CA SER A 101 -1.58 4.82 6.26
C SER A 101 -0.35 5.61 6.70
N SER A 102 -0.51 6.40 7.76
CA SER A 102 0.62 6.89 8.56
C SER A 102 1.26 5.75 9.35
N LEU A 103 2.37 6.02 10.07
CA LEU A 103 3.03 5.06 10.97
C LEU A 103 2.07 4.52 12.06
N GLU A 104 1.40 3.44 11.72
CA GLU A 104 0.36 2.80 12.50
C GLU A 104 0.97 1.72 13.39
N GLN A 105 0.66 1.74 14.68
CA GLN A 105 1.16 0.75 15.64
C GLN A 105 0.23 -0.46 15.72
N ASP A 106 -1.07 -0.27 15.49
CA ASP A 106 -2.01 -1.38 15.36
C ASP A 106 -1.84 -2.03 13.98
N MET A 107 -1.11 -3.15 13.95
CA MET A 107 -0.86 -3.88 12.71
C MET A 107 -2.15 -4.43 12.06
N GLY A 108 -3.21 -4.66 12.83
CA GLY A 108 -4.51 -5.05 12.29
C GLY A 108 -5.16 -3.90 11.52
N LEU A 109 -5.17 -2.70 12.09
CA LEU A 109 -5.65 -1.48 11.44
C LEU A 109 -4.78 -1.09 10.24
N PHE A 110 -3.46 -1.22 10.35
CA PHE A 110 -2.54 -1.05 9.22
C PHE A 110 -2.93 -1.97 8.07
N CYS A 111 -3.04 -3.28 8.32
CA CYS A 111 -3.39 -4.26 7.29
C CYS A 111 -4.78 -3.98 6.69
N GLN A 112 -5.75 -3.55 7.49
CA GLN A 112 -7.06 -3.15 6.98
C GLN A 112 -6.96 -1.97 6.01
N LYS A 113 -6.17 -0.93 6.32
CA LYS A 113 -5.96 0.20 5.40
C LYS A 113 -5.23 -0.22 4.13
N VAL A 114 -4.17 -1.03 4.27
CA VAL A 114 -3.38 -1.55 3.14
C VAL A 114 -4.24 -2.37 2.18
N LEU A 115 -5.00 -3.35 2.68
CA LEU A 115 -5.81 -4.24 1.84
C LEU A 115 -7.00 -3.53 1.15
N ASN A 116 -7.42 -2.37 1.67
CA ASN A 116 -8.47 -1.53 1.07
C ASN A 116 -7.90 -0.42 0.16
N SER A 117 -6.58 -0.38 -0.03
CA SER A 117 -5.94 0.63 -0.88
C SER A 117 -6.41 0.52 -2.33
N ALA A 118 -6.79 1.66 -2.93
CA ALA A 118 -7.23 1.71 -4.32
C ALA A 118 -6.04 1.64 -5.29
N TYR A 119 -6.14 0.79 -6.31
CA TYR A 119 -5.20 0.75 -7.42
C TYR A 119 -5.34 2.00 -8.29
N ARG A 120 -4.22 2.63 -8.64
CA ARG A 120 -4.20 3.93 -9.33
C ARG A 120 -4.03 3.83 -10.85
N ASN A 121 -3.49 2.73 -11.35
CA ASN A 121 -3.32 2.47 -12.79
C ASN A 121 -2.66 3.66 -13.51
N SER A 122 -1.43 4.01 -13.11
CA SER A 122 -0.77 5.25 -13.51
C SER A 122 0.67 5.06 -14.02
N THR A 123 1.46 6.14 -14.09
CA THR A 123 2.90 6.06 -14.41
C THR A 123 3.72 5.60 -13.19
N THR A 124 5.04 5.46 -13.33
CA THR A 124 5.93 4.97 -12.26
C THR A 124 6.85 6.10 -11.77
N ARG A 125 6.39 6.98 -10.88
CA ARG A 125 7.24 8.01 -10.23
C ARG A 125 7.77 7.53 -8.89
N THR A 126 8.73 6.61 -8.95
CA THR A 126 9.35 6.01 -7.76
C THR A 126 9.95 7.05 -6.82
N ASP A 127 10.48 8.15 -7.37
CA ASP A 127 10.99 9.29 -6.60
C ASP A 127 9.94 9.88 -5.64
N LEU A 128 8.70 10.05 -6.11
CA LEU A 128 7.61 10.59 -5.28
C LEU A 128 7.19 9.63 -4.18
N GLY A 129 7.26 8.32 -4.45
CA GLY A 129 7.01 7.30 -3.44
C GLY A 129 8.08 7.34 -2.34
N ILE A 130 9.35 7.38 -2.73
CA ILE A 130 10.49 7.42 -1.80
C ILE A 130 10.42 8.69 -0.93
N ASP A 131 10.16 9.86 -1.53
CA ASP A 131 10.05 11.12 -0.79
C ASP A 131 8.88 11.07 0.22
N ALA A 132 7.74 10.48 -0.16
CA ALA A 132 6.60 10.31 0.74
C ALA A 132 6.93 9.36 1.91
N GLY A 133 7.53 8.21 1.63
CA GLY A 133 7.95 7.28 2.67
C GLY A 133 9.00 7.87 3.61
N LYS A 134 9.90 8.73 3.09
CA LYS A 134 10.87 9.44 3.92
C LYS A 134 10.15 10.36 4.91
N LEU A 135 9.13 11.09 4.46
CA LEU A 135 8.35 11.99 5.32
C LEU A 135 7.67 11.25 6.48
N GLN A 136 7.17 10.03 6.23
CA GLN A 136 6.64 9.16 7.30
C GLN A 136 7.72 8.87 8.34
N LEU A 137 8.92 8.47 7.88
CA LEU A 137 10.03 8.05 8.74
C LEU A 137 10.73 9.22 9.44
N ASP A 138 10.66 10.42 8.89
CA ASP A 138 11.09 11.65 9.58
C ASP A 138 10.23 11.92 10.81
N SER A 139 8.97 11.50 10.80
CA SER A 139 8.02 11.59 11.91
C SER A 139 8.03 10.38 12.86
N ALA A 140 8.95 9.43 12.66
CA ALA A 140 9.07 8.26 13.52
C ALA A 140 9.47 8.65 14.95
N PRO A 141 8.85 8.05 15.99
CA PRO A 141 9.21 8.32 17.38
C PRO A 141 10.66 7.88 17.68
N GLU A 142 11.25 8.50 18.70
CA GLU A 142 12.56 8.09 19.22
C GLU A 142 12.56 6.60 19.65
N GLY A 143 13.72 5.95 19.54
CA GLY A 143 13.89 4.53 19.86
C GLY A 143 13.40 3.57 18.76
N CYS A 144 12.81 4.07 17.67
CA CYS A 144 12.37 3.25 16.55
C CYS A 144 13.42 3.19 15.44
N LYS A 145 13.82 1.99 15.01
CA LYS A 145 14.75 1.81 13.89
C LYS A 145 14.01 2.06 12.57
N LYS A 146 14.56 2.89 11.68
CA LYS A 146 13.87 3.36 10.45
C LYS A 146 14.17 2.46 9.25
N LEU A 147 13.13 1.87 8.68
CA LEU A 147 13.20 0.96 7.53
C LEU A 147 12.29 1.47 6.41
N MET A 148 12.75 1.45 5.17
CA MET A 148 11.91 1.65 3.99
C MET A 148 11.97 0.43 3.09
N LEU A 149 10.82 -0.02 2.60
CA LEU A 149 10.73 -1.06 1.58
C LEU A 149 10.04 -0.48 0.35
N VAL A 150 10.75 -0.44 -0.78
CA VAL A 150 10.23 0.06 -2.05
C VAL A 150 9.88 -1.12 -2.94
N LEU A 151 8.63 -1.21 -3.40
CA LEU A 151 8.11 -2.30 -4.24
C LEU A 151 7.71 -1.74 -5.60
N THR A 152 8.21 -2.32 -6.69
CA THR A 152 7.90 -1.94 -8.08
C THR A 152 7.97 -3.12 -9.04
N ASP A 153 7.26 -3.07 -10.16
CA ASP A 153 7.37 -4.05 -11.25
C ASP A 153 8.02 -3.48 -12.51
N GLY A 154 8.47 -2.23 -12.47
CA GLY A 154 9.01 -1.53 -13.63
C GLY A 154 10.09 -0.53 -13.27
N GLN A 155 10.35 0.36 -14.23
CA GLN A 155 11.39 1.39 -14.13
C GLN A 155 10.77 2.73 -13.79
N SER A 156 11.45 3.53 -12.97
CA SER A 156 11.01 4.91 -12.76
C SER A 156 11.02 5.67 -14.09
N THR A 157 9.98 6.48 -14.26
CA THR A 157 9.89 7.47 -15.34
C THR A 157 10.81 8.67 -15.11
N LYS A 158 11.45 8.77 -13.93
CA LYS A 158 12.42 9.80 -13.52
C LYS A 158 13.59 9.19 -12.74
N PRO A 159 14.42 8.33 -13.36
CA PRO A 159 15.48 7.60 -12.65
C PRO A 159 16.51 8.52 -11.97
N ASP A 160 16.86 9.66 -12.56
CA ASP A 160 17.78 10.63 -11.94
C ASP A 160 17.20 11.22 -10.64
N LEU A 161 15.89 11.48 -10.60
CA LEU A 161 15.23 11.96 -9.38
C LEU A 161 15.10 10.83 -8.35
N THR A 162 14.85 9.60 -8.80
CA THR A 162 14.82 8.42 -7.93
C THR A 162 16.16 8.22 -7.23
N LEU A 163 17.28 8.36 -7.94
CA LEU A 163 18.62 8.33 -7.37
C LEU A 163 18.81 9.43 -6.31
N ILE A 164 18.38 10.66 -6.60
CA ILE A 164 18.47 11.79 -5.65
C ILE A 164 17.64 11.52 -4.40
N SER A 165 16.40 11.05 -4.54
CA SER A 165 15.51 10.73 -3.43
C SER A 165 16.06 9.58 -2.58
N ALA A 166 16.59 8.53 -3.20
CA ALA A 166 17.25 7.44 -2.48
C ALA A 166 18.44 7.94 -1.67
N GLY A 167 19.29 8.80 -2.24
CA GLY A 167 20.41 9.44 -1.53
C GLY A 167 19.96 10.20 -0.28
N LYS A 168 18.88 10.99 -0.35
CA LYS A 168 18.32 11.68 0.83
C LYS A 168 17.85 10.73 1.92
N VAL A 169 17.34 9.56 1.56
CA VAL A 169 16.90 8.53 2.52
C VAL A 169 18.12 7.88 3.19
N HIS A 170 19.17 7.57 2.41
CA HIS A 170 20.42 7.03 2.94
C HIS A 170 21.14 8.02 3.86
N ASP A 171 21.22 9.29 3.47
CA ASP A 171 21.81 10.37 4.28
C ASP A 171 21.07 10.58 5.61
N ALA A 172 19.77 10.25 5.65
CA ALA A 172 18.96 10.27 6.87
C ALA A 172 19.13 9.03 7.76
N GLY A 173 20.04 8.11 7.41
CA GLY A 173 20.31 6.88 8.16
C GLY A 173 19.17 5.86 8.11
N ILE A 174 18.32 5.91 7.09
CA ILE A 174 17.21 4.99 6.90
C ILE A 174 17.72 3.77 6.12
N THR A 175 17.53 2.57 6.67
CA THR A 175 17.81 1.31 5.97
C THR A 175 16.75 1.10 4.89
N THR A 176 17.18 0.79 3.68
CA THR A 176 16.29 0.64 2.52
C THR A 176 16.44 -0.72 1.86
N PHE A 177 15.31 -1.30 1.50
CA PHE A 177 15.18 -2.49 0.67
C PHE A 177 14.45 -2.10 -0.62
N SER A 178 14.88 -2.68 -1.73
CA SER A 178 14.18 -2.56 -3.01
C SER A 178 13.75 -3.94 -3.48
N ILE A 179 12.47 -4.07 -3.82
CA ILE A 179 11.83 -5.30 -4.26
C ILE A 179 11.28 -5.05 -5.67
N GLY A 180 12.03 -5.52 -6.66
CA GLY A 180 11.67 -5.40 -8.07
C GLY A 180 11.03 -6.69 -8.58
N ILE A 181 9.80 -6.65 -9.07
CA ILE A 181 9.04 -7.83 -9.45
C ILE A 181 9.02 -7.97 -10.97
N GLY A 182 9.45 -9.12 -11.48
CA GLY A 182 9.42 -9.41 -12.90
C GLY A 182 10.61 -8.86 -13.70
N PRO A 183 10.60 -9.09 -15.01
CA PRO A 183 11.78 -8.86 -15.86
C PRO A 183 11.97 -7.39 -16.27
N ASP A 184 10.96 -6.54 -16.11
CA ASP A 184 10.95 -5.18 -16.65
C ASP A 184 11.61 -4.14 -15.71
N VAL A 185 12.09 -4.59 -14.54
CA VAL A 185 12.76 -3.75 -13.55
C VAL A 185 14.19 -3.38 -13.97
N ASN A 186 14.62 -2.18 -13.59
CA ASN A 186 15.99 -1.75 -13.81
C ASN A 186 16.87 -2.09 -12.59
N PHE A 187 17.77 -3.06 -12.75
CA PHE A 187 18.63 -3.49 -11.63
C PHE A 187 19.54 -2.37 -11.10
N SER A 188 20.00 -1.44 -11.94
CA SER A 188 20.81 -0.32 -11.47
C SER A 188 19.98 0.63 -10.60
N GLU A 189 18.73 0.88 -10.98
CA GLU A 189 17.78 1.66 -10.19
C GLU A 189 17.52 0.99 -8.84
N LEU A 190 17.20 -0.31 -8.83
CA LEU A 190 16.97 -1.05 -7.59
C LEU A 190 18.17 -1.01 -6.63
N ASN A 191 19.39 -1.17 -7.16
CA ASN A 191 20.61 -1.04 -6.35
C ASN A 191 20.84 0.39 -5.84
N SER A 192 20.42 1.41 -6.58
CA SER A 192 20.53 2.79 -6.12
C SER A 192 19.55 3.12 -5.00
N ILE A 193 18.41 2.44 -4.97
CA ILE A 193 17.39 2.61 -3.93
C ILE A 193 17.81 1.89 -2.64
N ALA A 194 18.31 0.65 -2.75
CA ALA A 194 18.65 -0.17 -1.59
C ALA A 194 19.95 0.30 -0.90
N THR A 195 20.02 0.15 0.42
CA THR A 195 21.21 0.52 1.22
C THR A 195 22.41 -0.36 0.90
N SER A 196 22.16 -1.62 0.51
CA SER A 196 23.18 -2.54 0.06
C SER A 196 22.63 -3.49 -0.99
N LYS A 197 23.52 -4.12 -1.77
CA LYS A 197 23.13 -5.15 -2.76
C LYS A 197 22.42 -6.35 -2.14
N ALA A 198 22.67 -6.64 -0.86
CA ALA A 198 22.00 -7.73 -0.14
C ALA A 198 20.54 -7.39 0.21
N ASN A 199 20.16 -6.11 0.14
CA ASN A 199 18.81 -5.63 0.42
C ASN A 199 17.95 -5.52 -0.87
N VAL A 200 18.44 -6.04 -2.00
CA VAL A 200 17.72 -6.07 -3.28
C VAL A 200 17.08 -7.43 -3.48
N TYR A 201 15.76 -7.46 -3.64
CA TYR A 201 15.00 -8.67 -3.97
C TYR A 201 14.42 -8.56 -5.37
N GLN A 202 14.54 -9.65 -6.14
CA GLN A 202 14.11 -9.69 -7.53
C GLN A 202 13.29 -10.95 -7.84
N PRO A 203 12.09 -11.13 -7.26
CA PRO A 203 11.22 -12.23 -7.64
C PRO A 203 10.86 -12.13 -9.13
N ASN A 204 10.88 -13.25 -9.86
CA ASN A 204 10.58 -13.26 -11.31
C ASN A 204 9.10 -12.99 -11.61
N ASN A 205 8.22 -13.12 -10.62
CA ASN A 205 6.79 -12.87 -10.74
C ASN A 205 6.16 -12.70 -9.34
N TYR A 206 4.86 -12.41 -9.33
CA TYR A 206 4.10 -12.14 -8.11
C TYR A 206 3.91 -13.38 -7.21
N GLU A 207 3.96 -14.59 -7.75
CA GLU A 207 3.91 -15.82 -6.92
C GLU A 207 5.24 -16.03 -6.19
N GLU A 208 6.36 -15.74 -6.86
CA GLU A 208 7.68 -15.76 -6.22
C GLU A 208 7.83 -14.64 -5.19
N LEU A 209 7.20 -13.48 -5.41
CA LEU A 209 7.11 -12.42 -4.39
C LEU A 209 6.41 -12.95 -3.13
N ILE A 210 5.26 -13.62 -3.27
CA ILE A 210 4.55 -14.24 -2.15
C ILE A 210 5.44 -15.27 -1.44
N ALA A 211 6.10 -16.15 -2.20
CA ALA A 211 7.01 -17.14 -1.64
C ALA A 211 8.21 -16.52 -0.90
N SER A 212 8.62 -15.32 -1.31
CA SER A 212 9.74 -14.57 -0.72
C SER A 212 9.35 -13.71 0.48
N ALA A 213 8.07 -13.58 0.81
CA ALA A 213 7.60 -12.72 1.90
C ALA A 213 8.33 -13.03 3.23
N ASN A 214 8.52 -14.31 3.55
CA ASN A 214 9.22 -14.70 4.77
C ASN A 214 10.71 -14.35 4.73
N SER A 215 11.41 -14.55 3.60
CA SER A 215 12.83 -14.24 3.51
C SER A 215 13.07 -12.72 3.56
N ILE A 216 12.21 -11.93 2.93
CA ILE A 216 12.24 -10.45 3.00
C ILE A 216 12.01 -9.97 4.43
N ALA A 217 11.01 -10.52 5.13
CA ALA A 217 10.72 -10.15 6.51
C ALA A 217 11.88 -10.48 7.46
N GLN A 218 12.47 -11.67 7.35
CA GLN A 218 13.60 -12.05 8.19
C GLN A 218 14.84 -11.20 7.90
N ALA A 219 15.17 -10.95 6.63
CA ALA A 219 16.29 -10.09 6.28
C ALA A 219 16.08 -8.64 6.71
N SER A 220 14.84 -8.14 6.62
CA SER A 220 14.47 -6.83 7.15
C SER A 220 14.76 -6.76 8.65
N CYS A 221 14.32 -7.75 9.42
CA CYS A 221 14.58 -7.78 10.86
C CYS A 221 16.07 -7.95 11.17
N ASP A 222 16.80 -8.77 10.43
CA ASP A 222 18.24 -8.96 10.61
C ASP A 222 19.03 -7.67 10.34
N ALA A 223 18.67 -6.91 9.31
CA ALA A 223 19.29 -5.63 8.99
C ALA A 223 19.03 -4.53 10.04
N MET A 224 18.02 -4.73 10.88
CA MET A 224 17.64 -3.78 11.95
C MET A 224 18.12 -4.22 13.33
N LYS A 225 18.81 -5.37 13.44
CA LYS A 225 19.47 -5.79 14.67
C LYS A 225 20.68 -4.89 14.95
N SER A 226 20.78 -4.44 16.20
CA SER A 226 21.94 -3.75 16.76
C SER A 226 23.12 -4.70 16.94
#